data_AF-A0A7W0PUK2-F1
#
_entry.id   AF-A0A7W0PUK2-F1
#
_cell.length_a   1.000
_cell.length_b   1.000
_cell.length_c   1.000
_cell.angle_alpha   90.00
_cell.angle_beta   90.00
_cell.angle_gamma   90.00
#
_symmetry.space_group_name_H-M   'P 1'
#
loop_
_entity.id
_entity.type
_entity.pdbx_description
1 polymer ?
#
loop_
_entity_poly.entity_id
_entity_poly.type
_entity_poly.pdbx_seq_one_letter_code
_entity_poly.pdbx_strand_id
1 'polypeptide(L)'
;WVLNTDADEFWWPQGAGLGEVLAAIPARYGVVRAAWRNFVPRPDDGRSFSERMTARLRTPAFHHHPLSTHSKSAHRAVPDVRIGRGNHEAFGEGLLPLRGWYPLEILHFPVRSLEHSVRKYVTQFVALERNTEKGIPNHMAEAHKAYRAGGLEQFYEPLVVDDDALARGLEDGSLALDTRLRERLRALGFGNSADPQAAEVRSSNSLLQGAPSDFGRLDVAAAAEFAAESSALEESDFALALGARIEELETRVGRLERGAWKRVGRVVRRGMRR
;
A
#
# COMPACT_ATOMS: atom_id res chain seq x y z
N TRP A 1 1.39 13.53 15.39
CA TRP A 1 1.39 12.34 14.51
C TRP A 1 2.21 12.66 13.28
N VAL A 2 2.91 11.66 12.75
CA VAL A 2 3.77 11.75 11.57
C VAL A 2 3.28 10.71 10.57
N LEU A 3 3.09 11.14 9.32
CA LEU A 3 2.65 10.31 8.21
C LEU A 3 3.77 10.33 7.16
N ASN A 4 4.43 9.19 6.95
CA ASN A 4 5.46 9.04 5.92
C ASN A 4 4.78 8.68 4.58
N THR A 5 4.29 9.72 3.90
CA THR A 5 3.43 9.63 2.71
C THR A 5 4.24 9.71 1.43
N ASP A 6 4.00 8.77 0.51
CA ASP A 6 4.49 8.85 -0.86
C ASP A 6 3.59 9.78 -1.69
N ALA A 7 4.10 10.34 -2.80
CA ALA A 7 3.38 11.32 -3.62
C ALA A 7 2.12 10.77 -4.31
N ASP A 8 1.88 9.46 -4.22
CA ASP A 8 0.73 8.72 -4.72
C ASP A 8 -0.24 8.22 -3.64
N GLU A 9 -0.07 8.67 -2.40
CA GLU A 9 -0.87 8.23 -1.26
C GLU A 9 -1.69 9.37 -0.65
N PHE A 10 -3.02 9.22 -0.65
CA PHE A 10 -3.93 10.18 -0.04
C PHE A 10 -4.61 9.55 1.18
N TRP A 11 -4.23 10.01 2.38
CA TRP A 11 -4.78 9.50 3.63
C TRP A 11 -6.19 10.04 3.86
N TRP A 12 -7.16 9.14 3.91
CA TRP A 12 -8.58 9.42 4.00
C TRP A 12 -9.16 8.88 5.31
N PRO A 13 -9.63 9.74 6.23
CA PRO A 13 -10.24 9.28 7.46
C PRO A 13 -11.68 8.81 7.27
N GLN A 14 -12.13 7.90 8.13
CA GLN A 14 -13.52 7.44 8.15
C GLN A 14 -14.34 8.30 9.12
N GLY A 15 -15.38 8.97 8.62
CA GLY A 15 -16.22 9.84 9.43
C GLY A 15 -15.56 11.17 9.75
N ALA A 16 -14.86 11.29 10.87
CA ALA A 16 -14.32 12.57 11.32
C ALA A 16 -13.05 13.00 10.55
N GLY A 17 -12.60 14.23 10.78
CA GLY A 17 -11.31 14.71 10.26
C GLY A 17 -10.10 13.92 10.79
N LEU A 18 -9.00 13.92 10.02
CA LEU A 18 -7.78 13.16 10.33
C LEU A 18 -7.26 13.43 11.75
N GLY A 19 -7.28 14.70 12.20
CA GLY A 19 -6.84 15.08 13.54
C GLY A 19 -7.67 14.45 14.65
N GLU A 20 -8.99 14.37 14.48
CA GLU A 20 -9.91 13.77 15.45
C GLU A 20 -9.75 12.25 15.51
N VAL A 21 -9.70 11.59 14.34
CA VAL A 21 -9.45 10.14 14.24
C VAL A 21 -8.13 9.77 14.94
N LEU A 22 -7.07 10.53 14.70
CA LEU A 22 -5.76 10.31 15.33
C LEU A 22 -5.72 10.67 16.82
N ALA A 23 -6.54 11.61 17.28
CA ALA A 23 -6.67 11.96 18.68
C ALA A 23 -7.40 10.87 19.49
N ALA A 24 -8.33 10.15 18.86
CA ALA A 24 -9.08 9.06 19.48
C ALA A 24 -8.22 7.80 19.76
N ILE A 25 -7.05 7.68 19.14
CA ILE A 25 -6.16 6.53 19.34
C ILE A 25 -5.62 6.53 20.79
N PRO A 26 -5.84 5.45 21.58
CA PRO A 26 -5.38 5.39 22.96
C PRO A 26 -3.87 5.64 23.09
N ALA A 27 -3.46 6.37 24.13
CA ALA A 27 -2.07 6.81 24.30
C ALA A 27 -1.04 5.67 24.35
N ARG A 28 -1.45 4.46 24.76
CA ARG A 28 -0.59 3.27 24.75
C ARG A 28 -0.16 2.83 23.35
N TYR A 29 -0.89 3.23 22.30
CA TYR A 29 -0.55 2.93 20.92
C TYR A 29 0.14 4.14 20.28
N GLY A 30 1.36 3.89 19.84
CA GLY A 30 2.18 4.87 19.14
C GLY A 30 2.10 4.76 17.62
N VAL A 31 1.51 3.69 17.08
CA VAL A 31 1.38 3.45 15.64
C VAL A 31 -0.03 3.03 15.29
N VAL A 32 -0.58 3.60 14.21
CA VAL A 32 -1.84 3.19 13.58
C VAL A 32 -1.59 2.95 12.10
N ARG A 33 -2.28 1.96 11.51
CA ARG A 33 -2.13 1.61 10.10
C ARG A 33 -3.30 2.13 9.28
N ALA A 34 -3.03 2.46 8.03
CA ALA A 34 -4.03 2.77 7.04
C ALA A 34 -3.98 1.78 5.89
N ALA A 35 -5.16 1.37 5.42
CA ALA A 35 -5.32 0.35 4.38
C ALA A 35 -5.20 0.96 2.97
N TRP A 36 -4.33 0.41 2.11
CA TRP A 36 -4.28 0.85 0.72
C TRP A 36 -5.56 0.47 -0.04
N ARG A 37 -6.04 1.45 -0.82
CA ARG A 37 -7.08 1.32 -1.84
C ARG A 37 -6.46 1.63 -3.18
N ASN A 38 -6.08 0.58 -3.90
CA ASN A 38 -5.39 0.72 -5.19
C ASN A 38 -6.37 1.13 -6.27
N PHE A 39 -6.19 2.34 -6.80
CA PHE A 39 -6.87 2.82 -7.99
C PHE A 39 -6.17 2.28 -9.25
N VAL A 40 -6.98 1.81 -10.19
CA VAL A 40 -6.47 1.21 -11.43
C VAL A 40 -6.15 2.29 -12.46
N PRO A 41 -5.06 2.16 -13.23
CA PRO A 41 -4.77 3.10 -14.31
C PRO A 41 -5.84 2.99 -15.39
N ARG A 42 -6.21 4.13 -15.94
CA ARG A 42 -7.17 4.27 -17.05
C ARG A 42 -6.43 4.78 -18.29
N PRO A 43 -6.98 4.59 -19.51
CA PRO A 43 -6.45 5.19 -20.72
C PRO A 43 -6.15 6.66 -20.50
N ASP A 44 -5.02 7.11 -21.04
CA ASP A 44 -4.65 8.52 -20.96
C ASP A 44 -5.45 9.31 -21.98
N ASP A 45 -6.17 10.34 -21.53
CA ASP A 45 -6.97 11.23 -22.35
C ASP A 45 -6.59 12.71 -22.13
N GLY A 46 -5.44 12.95 -21.51
CA GLY A 46 -4.91 14.29 -21.22
C GLY A 46 -5.47 14.93 -19.94
N ARG A 47 -6.53 14.36 -19.33
CA ARG A 47 -6.99 14.79 -18.00
C ARG A 47 -6.06 14.30 -16.89
N SER A 48 -6.08 14.99 -15.74
CA SER A 48 -5.28 14.59 -14.58
C SER A 48 -5.66 13.19 -14.08
N PHE A 49 -4.73 12.54 -13.36
CA PHE A 49 -4.97 11.18 -12.85
C PHE A 49 -6.24 11.10 -11.98
N SER A 50 -6.52 12.13 -11.17
CA SER A 50 -7.68 12.15 -10.27
C SER A 50 -9.01 12.25 -11.03
N GLU A 51 -8.99 12.80 -12.24
CA GLU A 51 -10.19 12.90 -13.09
C GLU A 51 -10.52 11.57 -13.77
N ARG A 52 -9.49 10.82 -14.18
CA ARG A 52 -9.62 9.57 -14.95
C ARG A 52 -9.72 8.33 -14.06
N MET A 53 -8.85 8.24 -13.06
CA MET A 53 -8.70 7.04 -12.22
C MET A 53 -9.69 7.07 -11.06
N THR A 54 -10.95 6.73 -11.31
CA THR A 54 -12.01 6.67 -10.27
C THR A 54 -12.54 5.27 -10.04
N ALA A 55 -11.83 4.25 -10.52
CA ALA A 55 -12.08 2.85 -10.20
C ALA A 55 -10.94 2.31 -9.34
N ARG A 56 -11.29 1.49 -8.37
CA ARG A 56 -10.35 0.79 -7.48
C ARG A 56 -10.63 -0.70 -7.46
N LEU A 57 -9.62 -1.48 -7.09
CA LEU A 57 -9.81 -2.89 -6.75
C LEU A 57 -10.76 -3.01 -5.56
N ARG A 58 -11.75 -3.91 -5.66
CA ARG A 58 -12.62 -4.26 -4.53
C ARG A 58 -11.98 -5.34 -3.67
N THR A 59 -11.29 -6.30 -4.25
CA THR A 59 -10.61 -7.37 -3.49
C THR A 59 -9.10 -7.14 -3.50
N PRO A 60 -8.56 -6.37 -2.53
CA PRO A 60 -7.12 -6.18 -2.41
C PRO A 60 -6.43 -7.52 -2.08
N ALA A 61 -5.30 -7.79 -2.73
CA ALA A 61 -4.51 -9.00 -2.50
C ALA A 61 -3.01 -8.70 -2.48
N PHE A 62 -2.26 -9.51 -1.73
CA PHE A 62 -0.80 -9.49 -1.75
C PHE A 62 -0.30 -10.33 -2.91
N HIS A 63 0.47 -9.71 -3.81
CA HIS A 63 1.05 -10.41 -4.96
C HIS A 63 2.21 -9.62 -5.57
N HIS A 64 3.03 -10.25 -6.41
CA HIS A 64 4.16 -9.60 -7.06
C HIS A 64 3.72 -8.70 -8.24
N HIS A 65 2.99 -7.62 -7.93
CA HIS A 65 2.39 -6.72 -8.91
C HIS A 65 2.41 -5.27 -8.41
N PRO A 66 2.45 -4.25 -9.29
CA PRO A 66 2.32 -2.84 -8.92
C PRO A 66 1.07 -2.48 -8.12
N LEU A 67 0.00 -3.25 -8.30
CA LEU A 67 -1.28 -3.08 -7.59
C LEU A 67 -1.40 -4.01 -6.36
N SER A 68 -0.30 -4.54 -5.84
CA SER A 68 -0.31 -5.28 -4.57
C SER A 68 -0.85 -4.41 -3.46
N THR A 69 -1.75 -4.95 -2.65
CA THR A 69 -2.19 -4.24 -1.45
C THR A 69 -1.11 -4.23 -0.39
N HIS A 70 -1.09 -3.16 0.42
CA HIS A 70 -0.26 -3.03 1.61
C HIS A 70 -0.99 -2.10 2.61
N SER A 71 -0.37 -1.88 3.76
CA SER A 71 -0.73 -0.80 4.67
C SER A 71 0.47 0.12 4.90
N LYS A 72 0.20 1.36 5.31
CA LYS A 72 1.23 2.30 5.78
C LYS A 72 1.00 2.67 7.23
N SER A 73 2.09 3.00 7.90
CA SER A 73 2.07 3.37 9.31
C SER A 73 2.09 4.88 9.49
N ALA A 74 1.14 5.39 10.27
CA ALA A 74 1.23 6.70 10.91
C ALA A 74 1.68 6.48 12.36
N HIS A 75 2.59 7.32 12.86
CA HIS A 75 3.17 7.14 14.18
C HIS A 75 3.21 8.43 15.00
N ARG A 76 3.27 8.30 16.32
CA ARG A 76 3.60 9.41 17.21
C ARG A 76 5.06 9.79 17.02
N ALA A 77 5.37 11.07 17.18
CA ALA A 77 6.75 11.54 17.06
C ALA A 77 7.54 11.05 18.28
N VAL A 78 8.61 10.29 18.02
CA VAL A 78 9.58 9.84 19.02
C VAL A 78 10.98 10.05 18.44
N PRO A 79 11.99 10.39 19.26
CA PRO A 79 13.31 10.76 18.76
C PRO A 79 14.09 9.60 18.15
N ASP A 80 13.79 8.36 18.53
CA ASP A 80 14.48 7.13 18.11
C ASP A 80 13.75 6.38 16.99
N VAL A 81 12.81 7.04 16.31
CA VAL A 81 11.99 6.40 15.29
C VAL A 81 12.83 5.85 14.14
N ARG A 82 12.56 4.60 13.77
CA ARG A 82 13.08 3.94 12.59
C ARG A 82 11.91 3.52 11.70
N ILE A 83 11.97 3.88 10.42
CA ILE A 83 10.93 3.57 9.45
C ILE A 83 11.32 2.34 8.65
N GLY A 84 10.39 1.38 8.59
CA GLY A 84 10.50 0.18 7.79
C GLY A 84 10.51 0.47 6.29
N ARG A 85 10.82 -0.56 5.50
CA ARG A 85 10.82 -0.43 4.04
C ARG A 85 9.45 0.00 3.54
N GLY A 86 9.42 0.89 2.56
CA GLY A 86 8.15 1.35 1.96
C GLY A 86 7.23 2.06 2.96
N ASN A 87 7.74 2.52 4.12
CA ASN A 87 6.93 3.16 5.16
C ASN A 87 5.81 2.26 5.73
N HIS A 88 5.93 0.94 5.61
CA HIS A 88 4.93 -0.03 6.08
C HIS A 88 4.93 -0.16 7.61
N GLU A 89 6.06 0.08 8.26
CA GLU A 89 6.24 -0.01 9.71
C GLU A 89 6.98 1.20 10.29
N ALA A 90 6.73 1.48 11.57
CA ALA A 90 7.52 2.40 12.39
C ALA A 90 7.91 1.70 13.69
N PHE A 91 9.18 1.82 14.07
CA PHE A 91 9.76 1.19 15.26
C PHE A 91 10.40 2.24 16.15
N GLY A 92 10.33 2.06 17.46
CA GLY A 92 10.90 2.97 18.45
C GLY A 92 10.30 2.69 19.83
N GLU A 93 10.89 3.27 20.86
CA GLU A 93 10.34 3.21 22.21
C GLU A 93 8.95 3.84 22.25
N GLY A 94 7.98 3.15 22.85
CA GLY A 94 6.58 3.61 22.90
C GLY A 94 5.79 3.50 21.59
N LEU A 95 6.39 3.01 20.49
CA LEU A 95 5.70 2.79 19.22
C LEU A 95 4.99 1.43 19.15
N LEU A 96 4.10 1.16 20.11
CA LEU A 96 3.25 -0.03 20.06
C LEU A 96 2.19 0.12 18.94
N PRO A 97 2.11 -0.83 17.98
CA PRO A 97 1.11 -0.76 16.91
C PRO A 97 -0.27 -1.21 17.36
N LEU A 98 -1.28 -0.46 16.93
CA LEU A 98 -2.68 -0.83 16.99
C LEU A 98 -3.00 -1.71 15.76
N ARG A 99 -3.04 -3.02 15.98
CA ARG A 99 -3.28 -4.04 14.93
C ARG A 99 -4.77 -4.39 14.84
N GLY A 100 -5.19 -4.89 13.67
CA GLY A 100 -6.58 -5.34 13.42
C GLY A 100 -7.60 -4.20 13.40
N TRP A 101 -7.13 -2.95 13.29
CA TRP A 101 -8.02 -1.80 13.14
C TRP A 101 -7.39 -0.77 12.21
N TYR A 102 -8.10 -0.45 11.13
CA TYR A 102 -7.67 0.47 10.08
C TYR A 102 -8.66 1.65 10.02
N PRO A 103 -8.52 2.66 10.90
CA PRO A 103 -9.45 3.80 10.94
C PRO A 103 -9.24 4.79 9.78
N LEU A 104 -8.25 4.52 8.92
CA LEU A 104 -7.80 5.36 7.83
C LEU A 104 -7.67 4.49 6.57
N GLU A 105 -8.07 5.04 5.44
CA GLU A 105 -7.79 4.50 4.12
C GLU A 105 -6.66 5.29 3.49
N ILE A 106 -5.95 4.70 2.54
CA ILE A 106 -5.05 5.41 1.64
C ILE A 106 -5.56 5.18 0.23
N LEU A 107 -6.06 6.24 -0.39
CA LEU A 107 -6.42 6.24 -1.80
C LEU A 107 -5.09 6.29 -2.57
N HIS A 108 -4.72 5.16 -3.17
CA HIS A 108 -3.36 4.94 -3.69
C HIS A 108 -3.38 4.88 -5.23
N PHE A 109 -2.51 5.67 -5.86
CA PHE A 109 -2.42 5.85 -7.31
C PHE A 109 -1.03 5.47 -7.85
N PRO A 110 -0.63 4.19 -7.71
CA PRO A 110 0.76 3.78 -7.92
C PRO A 110 1.25 3.94 -9.36
N VAL A 111 0.34 3.89 -10.33
CA VAL A 111 0.61 3.92 -11.76
C VAL A 111 -0.45 4.81 -12.41
N ARG A 112 -0.04 5.91 -13.06
CA ARG A 112 -0.96 6.98 -13.52
C ARG A 112 -0.98 7.19 -15.04
N SER A 113 0.17 6.96 -15.66
CA SER A 113 0.41 7.02 -17.09
C SER A 113 1.69 6.25 -17.42
N LEU A 114 1.93 5.99 -18.71
CA LEU A 114 3.19 5.41 -19.17
C LEU A 114 4.37 6.31 -18.79
N GLU A 115 4.29 7.61 -19.07
CA GLU A 115 5.35 8.58 -18.71
C GLU A 115 5.65 8.57 -17.20
N HIS A 116 4.60 8.56 -16.37
CA HIS A 116 4.76 8.44 -14.93
C HIS A 116 5.44 7.13 -14.54
N SER A 117 5.09 6.02 -15.19
CA SER A 117 5.68 4.70 -14.93
C SER A 117 7.17 4.68 -15.28
N VAL A 118 7.56 5.25 -16.42
CA VAL A 118 8.97 5.44 -16.81
C VAL A 118 9.70 6.19 -15.71
N ARG A 119 9.21 7.38 -15.34
CA ARG A 119 9.87 8.23 -14.33
C ARG A 119 9.98 7.51 -12.98
N LYS A 120 8.87 6.93 -12.50
CA LYS A 120 8.80 6.25 -11.21
C LYS A 120 9.78 5.08 -11.15
N TYR A 121 9.68 4.12 -12.07
CA TYR A 121 10.46 2.89 -11.97
C TYR A 121 11.94 3.11 -12.28
N VAL A 122 12.29 4.00 -13.21
CA VAL A 122 13.69 4.33 -13.48
C VAL A 122 14.33 5.03 -12.27
N THR A 123 13.69 6.08 -11.73
CA THR A 123 14.24 6.81 -10.58
C THR A 123 14.33 5.92 -9.34
N GLN A 124 13.29 5.13 -9.04
CA GLN A 124 13.29 4.22 -7.89
C GLN A 124 14.32 3.11 -8.03
N PHE A 125 14.47 2.52 -9.22
CA PHE A 125 15.47 1.48 -9.46
C PHE A 125 16.90 2.02 -9.25
N VAL A 126 17.24 3.18 -9.82
CA VAL A 126 18.56 3.81 -9.63
C VAL A 126 18.84 4.10 -8.15
N ALA A 127 17.83 4.53 -7.39
CA ALA A 127 17.98 4.76 -5.95
C ALA A 127 18.21 3.45 -5.17
N LEU A 128 17.55 2.36 -5.57
CA LEU A 128 17.67 1.04 -4.93
C LEU A 128 18.96 0.31 -5.32
N GLU A 129 19.47 0.46 -6.55
CA GLU A 129 20.79 -0.06 -6.93
C GLU A 129 21.91 0.54 -6.09
N ARG A 130 21.77 1.80 -5.68
CA ARG A 130 22.72 2.45 -4.76
C ARG A 130 22.59 1.95 -3.31
N ASN A 131 21.54 1.19 -3.00
CA ASN A 131 21.22 0.70 -1.66
C ASN A 131 20.87 -0.79 -1.70
N THR A 132 21.81 -1.59 -2.22
CA THR A 132 21.65 -3.03 -2.51
C THR A 132 21.23 -3.86 -1.28
N GLU A 133 21.58 -3.42 -0.08
CA GLU A 133 21.22 -4.06 1.20
C GLU A 133 19.70 -4.18 1.40
N LYS A 134 18.89 -3.30 0.78
CA LYS A 134 17.43 -3.31 0.93
C LYS A 134 16.71 -4.23 -0.08
N GLY A 135 17.45 -4.82 -1.02
CA GLY A 135 16.91 -5.60 -2.13
C GLY A 135 16.03 -4.76 -3.08
N ILE A 136 15.75 -5.29 -4.27
CA ILE A 136 14.89 -4.65 -5.27
C ILE A 136 13.57 -5.43 -5.36
N PRO A 137 12.38 -4.81 -5.22
CA PRO A 137 11.12 -5.53 -5.38
C PRO A 137 11.00 -6.10 -6.81
N ASN A 138 10.48 -7.32 -6.95
CA ASN A 138 10.40 -8.01 -8.24
C ASN A 138 9.74 -7.18 -9.35
N HIS A 139 8.59 -6.54 -9.06
CA HIS A 139 7.91 -5.73 -10.07
C HIS A 139 8.74 -4.52 -10.53
N MET A 140 9.60 -3.96 -9.66
CA MET A 140 10.53 -2.89 -10.05
C MET A 140 11.69 -3.43 -10.89
N ALA A 141 12.19 -4.62 -10.57
CA ALA A 141 13.22 -5.29 -11.36
C ALA A 141 12.72 -5.63 -12.77
N GLU A 142 11.50 -6.18 -12.88
CA GLU A 142 10.86 -6.47 -14.17
C GLU A 142 10.58 -5.18 -14.96
N ALA A 143 10.02 -4.15 -14.33
CA ALA A 143 9.82 -2.85 -14.97
C ALA A 143 11.13 -2.25 -15.50
N HIS A 144 12.21 -2.29 -14.71
CA HIS A 144 13.51 -1.78 -15.15
C HIS A 144 14.13 -2.62 -16.28
N LYS A 145 13.97 -3.96 -16.23
CA LYS A 145 14.39 -4.85 -17.33
C LYS A 145 13.65 -4.53 -18.62
N ALA A 146 12.33 -4.34 -18.53
CA ALA A 146 11.48 -3.93 -19.65
C ALA A 146 11.90 -2.57 -20.21
N TYR A 147 12.15 -1.59 -19.34
CA TYR A 147 12.68 -0.27 -19.72
C TYR A 147 14.01 -0.37 -20.48
N ARG A 148 14.99 -1.14 -19.97
CA ARG A 148 16.29 -1.32 -20.64
C ARG A 148 16.18 -2.01 -22.01
N ALA A 149 15.16 -2.83 -22.20
CA ALA A 149 14.85 -3.47 -23.48
C ALA A 149 14.06 -2.55 -24.43
N GLY A 150 13.74 -1.31 -24.03
CA GLY A 150 12.90 -0.39 -24.81
C GLY A 150 11.44 -0.82 -24.89
N GLY A 151 10.96 -1.58 -23.91
CA GLY A 151 9.63 -2.19 -23.90
C GLY A 151 8.90 -2.02 -22.56
N LEU A 152 8.90 -0.81 -21.99
CA LEU A 152 8.13 -0.57 -20.76
C LEU A 152 6.61 -0.51 -21.04
N GLU A 153 6.24 -0.22 -22.28
CA GLU A 153 4.88 -0.25 -22.80
C GLU A 153 4.24 -1.61 -22.54
N GLN A 154 4.95 -2.72 -22.80
CA GLN A 154 4.46 -4.08 -22.56
C GLN A 154 4.29 -4.39 -21.07
N PHE A 155 4.99 -3.68 -20.18
CA PHE A 155 4.76 -3.76 -18.74
C PHE A 155 3.56 -2.92 -18.29
N TYR A 156 3.35 -1.75 -18.91
CA TYR A 156 2.31 -0.80 -18.54
C TYR A 156 0.93 -1.17 -19.09
N GLU A 157 0.85 -1.56 -20.37
CA GLU A 157 -0.40 -1.80 -21.09
C GLU A 157 -1.33 -2.82 -20.39
N PRO A 158 -0.84 -3.96 -19.85
CA PRO A 158 -1.70 -4.91 -19.13
C PRO A 158 -2.27 -4.37 -17.82
N LEU A 159 -1.72 -3.28 -17.28
CA LEU A 159 -2.23 -2.65 -16.07
C LEU A 159 -3.45 -1.78 -16.35
N VAL A 160 -3.57 -1.26 -17.58
CA VAL A 160 -4.58 -0.28 -17.96
C VAL A 160 -5.94 -0.94 -18.07
N VAL A 161 -6.90 -0.41 -17.32
CA VAL A 161 -8.30 -0.83 -17.39
C VAL A 161 -9.01 0.09 -18.38
N ASP A 162 -9.33 -0.42 -19.56
CA ASP A 162 -10.16 0.27 -20.55
C ASP A 162 -11.65 0.30 -20.14
N ASP A 163 -12.50 0.88 -20.98
CA ASP A 163 -13.93 1.03 -20.68
C ASP A 163 -14.66 -0.32 -20.61
N ASP A 164 -14.29 -1.27 -21.48
CA ASP A 164 -14.89 -2.60 -21.50
C ASP A 164 -14.47 -3.42 -20.27
N ALA A 165 -13.19 -3.35 -19.88
CA ALA A 165 -12.66 -3.97 -18.68
C ALA A 165 -13.24 -3.33 -17.41
N LEU A 166 -13.46 -2.02 -17.41
CA LEU A 166 -14.17 -1.34 -16.34
C LEU A 166 -15.59 -1.88 -16.21
N ALA A 167 -16.35 -1.92 -17.31
CA ALA A 167 -17.73 -2.38 -17.29
C ALA A 167 -17.83 -3.82 -16.75
N ARG A 168 -16.99 -4.73 -17.25
CA ARG A 168 -16.89 -6.10 -16.73
C ARG A 168 -16.54 -6.14 -15.26
N GLY A 169 -15.53 -5.37 -14.84
CA GLY A 169 -15.06 -5.36 -13.45
C GLY A 169 -16.08 -4.79 -12.46
N LEU A 170 -16.95 -3.87 -12.91
CA LEU A 170 -18.06 -3.37 -12.11
C LEU A 170 -19.19 -4.39 -12.03
N GLU A 171 -19.46 -5.12 -13.11
CA GLU A 171 -20.49 -6.16 -13.17
C GLU A 171 -20.11 -7.39 -12.33
N ASP A 172 -18.87 -7.85 -12.42
CA ASP A 172 -18.36 -9.01 -11.66
C ASP A 172 -17.95 -8.66 -10.21
N GLY A 173 -17.92 -7.38 -9.87
CA GLY A 173 -17.58 -6.87 -8.55
C GLY A 173 -16.09 -6.92 -8.19
N SER A 174 -15.20 -7.13 -9.16
CA SER A 174 -13.75 -7.01 -8.96
C SER A 174 -13.28 -5.56 -8.83
N LEU A 175 -14.03 -4.61 -9.39
CA LEU A 175 -13.81 -3.17 -9.30
C LEU A 175 -14.96 -2.46 -8.59
N ALA A 176 -14.65 -1.34 -7.96
CA ALA A 176 -15.62 -0.41 -7.39
C ALA A 176 -15.30 1.03 -7.84
N LEU A 177 -16.34 1.82 -8.08
CA LEU A 177 -16.18 3.26 -8.32
C LEU A 177 -15.96 3.99 -7.00
N ASP A 178 -14.96 4.87 -6.98
CA ASP A 178 -14.68 5.78 -5.87
C ASP A 178 -14.24 7.13 -6.44
N THR A 179 -15.07 8.14 -6.23
CA THR A 179 -14.89 9.48 -6.78
C THR A 179 -14.51 10.49 -5.69
N ARG A 180 -14.38 10.06 -4.43
CA ARG A 180 -14.25 10.95 -3.26
C ARG A 180 -13.05 11.87 -3.38
N LEU A 181 -11.91 11.35 -3.81
CA LEU A 181 -10.71 12.16 -4.03
C LEU A 181 -10.90 13.17 -5.17
N ARG A 182 -11.50 12.74 -6.30
CA ARG A 182 -11.76 13.62 -7.44
C ARG A 182 -12.61 14.81 -7.03
N GLU A 183 -13.76 14.54 -6.41
CA GLU A 183 -14.67 15.60 -5.98
C GLU A 183 -14.02 16.51 -4.94
N ARG A 184 -13.18 15.96 -4.06
CA ARG A 184 -12.44 16.76 -3.09
C ARG A 184 -11.42 17.68 -3.75
N LEU A 185 -10.65 17.16 -4.69
CA LEU A 185 -9.65 17.93 -5.43
C LEU A 185 -10.32 19.03 -6.27
N ARG A 186 -11.44 18.74 -6.93
CA ARG A 186 -12.28 19.72 -7.62
C ARG A 186 -12.75 20.84 -6.70
N ALA A 187 -13.28 20.50 -5.52
CA ALA A 187 -13.71 21.50 -4.54
C ALA A 187 -12.55 22.40 -4.07
N LEU A 188 -11.34 21.87 -4.04
CA LEU A 188 -10.13 22.63 -3.73
C LEU A 188 -9.59 23.44 -4.93
N GLY A 189 -10.17 23.29 -6.12
CA GLY A 189 -9.78 23.99 -7.34
C GLY A 189 -8.82 23.23 -8.25
N PHE A 190 -8.50 21.97 -7.93
CA PHE A 190 -7.68 21.11 -8.78
C PHE A 190 -8.55 20.40 -9.84
N GLY A 191 -8.01 20.14 -11.03
CA GLY A 191 -8.70 19.35 -12.07
C GLY A 191 -9.35 20.17 -13.20
N ASN A 192 -9.43 21.49 -13.09
CA ASN A 192 -9.82 22.37 -14.20
C ASN A 192 -8.58 22.81 -14.98
N SER A 193 -8.30 22.14 -16.11
CA SER A 193 -7.18 22.45 -17.01
C SER A 193 -7.35 23.73 -17.83
N ALA A 194 -8.43 24.50 -17.63
CA ALA A 194 -8.80 25.59 -18.54
C ALA A 194 -8.20 26.97 -18.16
N ASP A 195 -7.67 27.14 -16.94
CA ASP A 195 -7.11 28.44 -16.55
C ASP A 195 -5.80 28.30 -15.75
N PRO A 196 -4.64 28.47 -16.41
CA PRO A 196 -3.33 28.50 -15.77
C PRO A 196 -3.17 29.59 -14.69
N GLN A 197 -4.01 30.64 -14.71
CA GLN A 197 -4.00 31.72 -13.71
C GLN A 197 -4.84 31.40 -12.46
N ALA A 198 -5.82 30.51 -12.56
CA ALA A 198 -6.62 30.07 -11.40
C ALA A 198 -5.85 29.15 -10.44
N ALA A 199 -4.69 28.63 -10.87
CA ALA A 199 -3.75 27.88 -10.07
C ALA A 199 -2.81 28.77 -9.23
N GLU A 200 -3.11 30.07 -9.09
CA GLU A 200 -2.46 30.89 -8.07
C GLU A 200 -2.73 30.28 -6.69
N VAL A 201 -1.63 29.78 -6.12
CA VAL A 201 -1.43 29.22 -4.79
C VAL A 201 -2.46 29.76 -3.78
N ARG A 202 -3.57 29.03 -3.59
CA ARG A 202 -4.36 29.18 -2.37
C ARG A 202 -3.41 28.90 -1.23
N SER A 203 -3.16 29.91 -0.39
CA SER A 203 -2.28 29.78 0.76
C SER A 203 -2.71 28.58 1.60
N SER A 204 -1.76 27.92 2.27
CA SER A 204 -2.03 26.76 3.13
C SER A 204 -3.16 27.05 4.14
N ASN A 205 -3.30 28.31 4.58
CA ASN A 205 -4.38 28.77 5.45
C ASN A 205 -5.79 28.75 4.79
N SER A 206 -5.89 29.06 3.50
CA SER A 206 -7.17 29.01 2.76
C SER A 206 -7.64 27.57 2.55
N LEU A 207 -6.72 26.62 2.33
CA LEU A 207 -7.04 25.20 2.22
C LEU A 207 -7.50 24.60 3.56
N LEU A 208 -6.95 25.09 4.69
CA LEU A 208 -7.33 24.65 6.04
C LEU A 208 -8.70 25.16 6.48
N GLN A 209 -9.09 26.38 6.09
CA GLN A 209 -10.41 26.94 6.42
C GLN A 209 -11.58 26.23 5.70
N GLY A 210 -11.30 25.48 4.63
CA GLY A 210 -12.29 24.67 3.89
C GLY A 210 -12.14 23.15 4.09
N ALA A 211 -11.39 22.70 5.11
CA ALA A 211 -11.29 21.29 5.45
C ALA A 211 -12.62 20.80 6.03
N PRO A 212 -13.24 19.76 5.46
CA PRO A 212 -14.50 19.23 5.95
C PRO A 212 -14.21 18.58 7.30
N SER A 213 -15.07 18.87 8.26
CA SER A 213 -15.07 18.17 9.55
C SER A 213 -15.58 16.75 9.42
N ASP A 214 -16.30 16.44 8.32
CA ASP A 214 -16.91 15.16 8.02
C ASP A 214 -16.46 14.65 6.63
N PHE A 215 -15.82 13.49 6.63
CA PHE A 215 -15.37 12.73 5.48
C PHE A 215 -16.34 11.60 5.10
N GLY A 216 -17.53 11.60 5.71
CA GLY A 216 -18.57 10.61 5.53
C GLY A 216 -18.31 9.42 6.44
N ARG A 217 -19.18 9.23 7.44
CA ARG A 217 -19.17 8.00 8.22
C ARG A 217 -19.71 6.86 7.36
N LEU A 218 -18.96 5.77 7.28
CA LEU A 218 -19.43 4.56 6.61
C LEU A 218 -20.71 4.07 7.30
N ASP A 219 -21.72 3.74 6.50
CA ASP A 219 -22.85 2.97 7.01
C ASP A 219 -22.41 1.54 7.35
N VAL A 220 -23.33 0.74 7.90
CA VAL A 220 -23.01 -0.62 8.35
C VAL A 220 -22.55 -1.52 7.19
N ALA A 221 -23.14 -1.36 6.00
CA ALA A 221 -22.80 -2.17 4.84
C ALA A 221 -21.41 -1.81 4.31
N ALA A 222 -21.13 -0.52 4.12
CA ALA A 222 -19.84 -0.02 3.68
C ALA A 222 -18.74 -0.29 4.71
N ALA A 223 -19.05 -0.25 6.01
CA ALA A 223 -18.12 -0.64 7.07
C ALA A 223 -17.80 -2.14 7.04
N ALA A 224 -18.80 -2.99 6.78
CA ALA A 224 -18.60 -4.43 6.63
C ALA A 224 -17.77 -4.76 5.38
N GLU A 225 -18.03 -4.09 4.26
CA GLU A 225 -17.20 -4.19 3.06
C GLU A 225 -15.77 -3.74 3.35
N PHE A 226 -15.59 -2.58 3.98
CA PHE A 226 -14.26 -2.08 4.34
C PHE A 226 -13.50 -3.08 5.23
N ALA A 227 -14.17 -3.68 6.21
CA ALA A 227 -13.59 -4.70 7.07
C ALA A 227 -13.20 -5.97 6.30
N ALA A 228 -14.06 -6.44 5.39
CA ALA A 228 -13.78 -7.60 4.54
C ALA A 228 -12.56 -7.33 3.64
N GLU A 229 -12.48 -6.15 3.03
CA GLU A 229 -11.35 -5.78 2.18
C GLU A 229 -10.06 -5.60 2.99
N SER A 230 -10.16 -5.08 4.21
CA SER A 230 -9.00 -4.90 5.11
C SER A 230 -8.53 -6.20 5.75
N SER A 231 -9.35 -7.26 5.76
CA SER A 231 -8.97 -8.57 6.33
C SER A 231 -7.72 -9.17 5.66
N ALA A 232 -7.54 -8.94 4.35
CA ALA A 232 -6.32 -9.34 3.65
C ALA A 232 -5.06 -8.72 4.29
N LEU A 233 -5.16 -7.49 4.82
CA LEU A 233 -4.06 -6.80 5.50
C LEU A 233 -3.78 -7.38 6.90
N GLU A 234 -4.79 -7.93 7.57
CA GLU A 234 -4.61 -8.60 8.87
C GLU A 234 -3.76 -9.88 8.72
N GLU A 235 -3.91 -10.61 7.63
CA GLU A 235 -3.07 -11.77 7.32
C GLU A 235 -1.58 -11.39 7.21
N SER A 236 -1.29 -10.21 6.64
CA SER A 236 0.07 -9.66 6.63
C SER A 236 0.55 -9.28 8.03
N ASP A 237 -0.32 -8.73 8.88
CA ASP A 237 -0.01 -8.47 10.29
C ASP A 237 0.36 -9.76 11.04
N PHE A 238 -0.34 -10.87 10.78
CA PHE A 238 0.00 -12.18 11.34
C PHE A 238 1.32 -12.72 10.80
N ALA A 239 1.56 -12.63 9.49
CA ALA A 239 2.82 -13.06 8.89
C ALA A 239 4.02 -12.29 9.47
N LEU A 240 3.88 -10.98 9.70
CA LEU A 240 4.92 -10.17 10.34
C LEU A 240 5.09 -10.50 11.83
N ALA A 241 4.00 -10.70 12.57
CA ALA A 241 4.04 -11.02 13.99
C ALA A 241 4.60 -12.43 14.26
N LEU A 242 4.33 -13.39 13.38
CA LEU A 242 4.68 -14.79 13.57
C LEU A 242 5.88 -15.23 12.72
N GLY A 243 6.31 -14.46 11.72
CA GLY A 243 7.36 -14.86 10.77
C GLY A 243 8.66 -15.29 11.45
N ALA A 244 9.18 -14.48 12.37
CA ALA A 244 10.38 -14.83 13.13
C ALA A 244 10.19 -16.11 13.97
N ARG A 245 8.98 -16.36 14.47
CA ARG A 245 8.65 -17.57 15.23
C ARG A 245 8.52 -18.80 14.32
N ILE A 246 7.98 -18.63 13.11
CA ILE A 246 7.88 -19.67 12.09
C ILE A 246 9.28 -20.08 11.63
N GLU A 247 10.15 -19.12 11.30
CA GLU A 247 11.55 -19.40 10.91
C GLU A 247 12.33 -20.12 12.03
N GLU A 248 12.12 -19.73 13.30
CA GLU A 248 12.72 -20.41 14.45
C GLU A 248 12.23 -21.86 14.54
N LEU A 249 10.92 -22.10 14.38
CA LEU A 249 10.31 -23.42 14.42
C LEU A 249 10.79 -24.30 13.26
N GLU A 250 10.83 -23.79 12.04
CA GLU A 250 11.37 -24.48 10.86
C GLU A 250 12.83 -24.88 11.07
N THR A 251 13.65 -23.96 11.59
CA THR A 251 15.05 -24.23 11.93
C THR A 251 15.18 -25.34 13.00
N ARG A 252 14.27 -25.37 13.98
CA ARG A 252 14.23 -26.41 15.02
C ARG A 252 13.79 -27.77 14.46
N VAL A 253 12.75 -27.80 13.64
CA VAL A 253 12.27 -29.02 12.96
C VAL A 253 13.38 -29.59 12.09
N GLY A 254 14.01 -28.78 11.23
CA GLY A 254 15.11 -29.23 10.39
C GLY A 254 16.30 -29.78 11.19
N ARG A 255 16.59 -29.24 12.38
CA ARG A 255 17.61 -29.82 13.29
C ARG A 255 17.20 -31.19 13.83
N LEU A 256 15.95 -31.36 14.23
CA LEU A 256 15.43 -32.63 14.75
C LEU A 256 15.44 -33.72 13.68
N GLU A 257 14.98 -33.42 12.47
CA GLU A 257 14.99 -34.34 11.33
C GLU A 257 16.41 -34.82 11.02
N ARG A 258 17.37 -33.89 10.86
CA ARG A 258 18.78 -34.24 10.63
C ARG A 258 19.36 -35.10 11.77
N GLY A 259 18.94 -34.85 13.02
CA GLY A 259 19.34 -35.64 14.17
C GLY A 259 18.73 -37.05 14.21
N ALA A 260 17.48 -37.21 13.76
CA ALA A 260 16.81 -38.50 13.62
C ALA A 260 17.47 -39.35 12.53
N TRP A 261 17.69 -38.79 11.35
CA TRP A 261 18.37 -39.47 10.24
C TRP A 261 19.80 -39.92 10.58
N LYS A 262 20.56 -39.09 11.32
CA LYS A 262 21.89 -39.48 11.82
C LYS A 262 21.84 -40.64 12.83
N ARG A 263 20.79 -40.74 13.64
CA ARG A 263 20.61 -41.85 14.59
C ARG A 263 20.23 -43.14 13.88
N VAL A 264 19.28 -43.09 12.94
CA VAL A 264 18.89 -44.23 12.10
C VAL A 264 20.09 -44.75 11.31
N GLY A 265 20.85 -43.87 10.66
CA GLY A 265 22.05 -44.24 9.92
C GLY A 265 23.15 -44.88 10.77
N ARG A 266 23.30 -44.49 12.05
CA ARG A 266 24.23 -45.15 12.99
C ARG A 266 23.75 -46.54 13.40
N VAL A 267 22.45 -46.73 13.61
CA VAL A 267 21.86 -48.03 13.97
C VAL A 267 22.03 -49.01 12.81
N VAL A 268 21.71 -48.59 11.58
CA VAL A 268 21.89 -49.41 10.37
C VAL A 268 23.36 -49.80 10.16
N ARG A 269 24.30 -48.86 10.30
CA ARG A 269 25.74 -49.16 10.19
C ARG A 269 26.27 -50.07 11.30
N ARG A 270 25.68 -50.03 12.49
CA ARG A 270 26.01 -50.98 13.58
C ARG A 270 25.42 -52.36 13.34
N GLY A 271 24.25 -52.44 12.71
CA GLY A 271 23.62 -53.71 12.31
C GLY A 271 24.36 -54.42 11.19
N MET A 272 24.88 -53.69 10.19
CA MET A 272 25.64 -54.26 9.07
C MET A 272 27.09 -54.66 9.42
N ARG A 273 27.57 -54.37 10.63
CA ARG A 273 28.92 -54.72 11.12
C ARG A 273 28.92 -55.91 12.10
N ARG A 274 27.77 -56.54 12.30
CA ARG A 274 27.60 -57.81 13.01
C ARG A 274 27.24 -58.88 12.01
#